data_AF-A0A428SE58-F1
#
_entry.id   AF-A0A428SE58-F1
#
_cell.length_a   1.000
_cell.length_b   1.000
_cell.length_c   1.000
_cell.angle_alpha   90.00
_cell.angle_beta   90.00
_cell.angle_gamma   90.00
#
_symmetry.space_group_name_H-M   'P 1'
#
loop_
_entity.id
_entity.type
_entity.pdbx_description
1 polymer ?
#
loop_
_entity_poly.entity_id
_entity_poly.type
_entity_poly.pdbx_seq_one_letter_code
_entity_poly.pdbx_strand_id
1 'polypeptide(L)'
;MVLHGLGFPDVERPSEVPLCDTLSDLPCTRAEFFKDLENNEYVWQPGQRAAYSDLGFILLGFALENITGMSYGEIISQQISKPLNLSSVFGFKLEDVSKSILPIEGGSQWMERDFGNYAATAGLYATPDDLSRFVRGVLSHKLLTGPKTDTWLQPATFTSSLYSSVGMPWEIYRTKSLTPSARPVDVYTKSGDVGVYAAYIALIPEYDVGFTINAAGADAYITSRALLNEMTKIVVQGLDQLARSQAQSSFVTTKERRVGLAPEGVRPVCTAK
;
A
#
# COMPACT_ATOMS: atom_id res chain seq x y z
N MET A 1 7.72 -22.24 24.44
CA MET A 1 6.80 -22.84 25.44
C MET A 1 6.32 -24.24 25.06
N VAL A 2 6.16 -24.59 23.77
CA VAL A 2 5.71 -25.94 23.33
C VAL A 2 6.73 -27.07 23.65
N LEU A 3 8.04 -26.80 23.59
CA LEU A 3 9.08 -27.82 23.75
C LEU A 3 9.32 -28.25 25.23
N HIS A 4 9.10 -27.35 26.19
CA HIS A 4 9.23 -27.64 27.62
C HIS A 4 8.16 -28.66 28.07
N GLY A 5 6.92 -28.54 27.57
CA GLY A 5 5.85 -29.50 27.84
C GLY A 5 6.09 -30.91 27.28
N LEU A 6 7.12 -31.08 26.44
CA LEU A 6 7.54 -32.36 25.84
C LEU A 6 8.83 -32.91 26.46
N GLY A 7 9.34 -32.31 27.55
CA GLY A 7 10.51 -32.79 28.28
C GLY A 7 11.87 -32.41 27.67
N PHE A 8 11.90 -31.49 26.71
CA PHE A 8 13.16 -30.91 26.24
C PHE A 8 13.67 -29.84 27.22
N PRO A 9 14.99 -29.77 27.46
CA PRO A 9 15.57 -28.71 28.28
C PRO A 9 15.26 -27.34 27.68
N ASP A 10 15.10 -26.33 28.52
CA ASP A 10 14.99 -24.95 28.07
C ASP A 10 16.25 -24.60 27.27
N VAL A 11 16.06 -24.28 25.98
CA VAL A 11 17.15 -23.81 25.14
C VAL A 11 17.45 -22.38 25.57
N GLU A 12 18.66 -22.14 26.11
CA GLU A 12 19.15 -20.78 26.36
C GLU A 12 19.06 -20.00 25.06
N ARG A 13 18.38 -18.84 25.11
CA ARG A 13 18.23 -17.97 23.94
C ARG A 13 19.65 -17.58 23.48
N PRO A 14 20.05 -17.90 22.23
CA PRO A 14 21.36 -17.51 21.72
C PRO A 14 21.54 -16.00 21.86
N SER A 15 22.73 -15.55 22.23
CA SER A 15 23.06 -14.11 22.34
C SER A 15 22.91 -13.34 21.02
N GLU A 16 22.80 -14.06 19.91
CA GLU A 16 22.57 -13.56 18.55
C GLU A 16 21.08 -13.29 18.28
N VAL A 17 20.16 -13.76 19.13
CA VAL A 17 18.74 -13.47 19.01
C VAL A 17 18.46 -12.12 19.68
N PRO A 18 17.94 -11.12 18.95
CA PRO A 18 17.65 -9.81 19.51
C PRO A 18 16.75 -9.88 20.75
N LEU A 19 16.96 -8.96 21.69
CA LEU A 19 16.19 -8.90 22.94
C LEU A 19 14.70 -8.60 22.67
N CYS A 20 14.44 -7.86 21.60
CA CYS A 20 13.13 -7.47 21.11
C CYS A 20 13.19 -7.52 19.56
N ASP A 21 12.26 -8.24 18.94
CA ASP A 21 12.15 -8.39 17.50
C ASP A 21 10.72 -8.85 17.14
N THR A 22 10.35 -8.74 15.86
CA THR A 22 9.18 -9.34 15.24
C THR A 22 8.97 -10.79 15.64
N LEU A 23 10.06 -11.55 15.83
CA LEU A 23 10.06 -12.95 16.23
C LEU A 23 9.86 -13.20 17.73
N SER A 24 10.18 -12.23 18.58
CA SER A 24 10.09 -12.36 20.05
C SER A 24 8.86 -11.70 20.66
N ASP A 25 7.96 -11.19 19.81
CA ASP A 25 6.68 -10.60 20.17
C ASP A 25 6.73 -9.42 21.18
N LEU A 26 7.89 -8.77 21.32
CA LEU A 26 8.08 -7.66 22.25
C LEU A 26 8.57 -6.39 21.51
N PRO A 27 7.93 -5.22 21.73
CA PRO A 27 8.42 -3.97 21.17
C PRO A 27 9.75 -3.58 21.80
N CYS A 28 10.62 -2.96 21.01
CA CYS A 28 11.89 -2.38 21.45
C CYS A 28 11.70 -0.93 21.91
N THR A 29 12.45 -0.52 22.93
CA THR A 29 12.78 0.89 23.09
C THR A 29 13.66 1.37 21.93
N ARG A 30 13.69 2.68 21.69
CA ARG A 30 14.55 3.28 20.66
C ARG A 30 16.03 2.94 20.87
N ALA A 31 16.50 2.91 22.12
CA ALA A 31 17.89 2.59 22.44
C ALA A 31 18.23 1.12 22.13
N GLU A 32 17.33 0.18 22.48
CA GLU A 32 17.50 -1.24 22.15
C GLU A 32 17.49 -1.47 20.64
N PHE A 33 16.57 -0.83 19.92
CA PHE A 33 16.49 -0.93 18.46
C PHE A 33 17.82 -0.54 17.79
N PHE A 34 18.43 0.58 18.18
CA PHE A 34 19.71 1.00 17.60
C PHE A 34 20.86 0.09 18.00
N LYS A 35 20.87 -0.39 19.24
CA LYS A 35 21.87 -1.37 19.71
C LYS A 35 21.79 -2.67 18.91
N ASP A 36 20.59 -3.16 18.61
CA ASP A 36 20.41 -4.37 17.81
C ASP A 36 20.75 -4.11 16.34
N LEU A 37 20.41 -2.93 15.81
CA LEU A 37 20.76 -2.53 14.45
C LEU A 37 22.28 -2.45 14.23
N GLU A 38 23.06 -2.01 15.23
CA GLU A 38 24.54 -1.98 15.17
C GLU A 38 25.16 -3.38 15.02
N ASN A 39 24.48 -4.41 15.51
CA ASN A 39 24.95 -5.80 15.44
C ASN A 39 24.37 -6.57 14.23
N ASN A 40 23.47 -5.95 13.47
CA ASN A 40 22.87 -6.58 12.29
C ASN A 40 23.75 -6.42 11.06
N GLU A 41 23.99 -7.53 10.36
CA GLU A 41 24.66 -7.52 9.07
C GLU A 41 23.68 -7.17 7.94
N TYR A 42 24.14 -6.36 6.99
CA TYR A 42 23.36 -6.07 5.79
C TYR A 42 23.25 -7.33 4.92
N VAL A 43 22.01 -7.73 4.61
CA VAL A 43 21.78 -8.80 3.65
C VAL A 43 22.24 -8.40 2.24
N TRP A 44 22.11 -7.11 1.89
CA TRP A 44 22.63 -6.49 0.66
C TRP A 44 23.16 -5.10 0.94
N GLN A 45 24.17 -4.68 0.16
CA GLN A 45 24.70 -3.33 0.27
C GLN A 45 23.65 -2.28 -0.15
N PRO A 46 23.68 -1.07 0.44
CA PRO A 46 22.81 0.02 0.01
C PRO A 46 22.87 0.26 -1.49
N GLY A 47 21.70 0.34 -2.14
CA GLY A 47 21.59 0.52 -3.60
C GLY A 47 21.82 -0.73 -4.44
N GLN A 48 22.21 -1.86 -3.86
CA GLN A 48 22.46 -3.10 -4.62
C GLN A 48 21.18 -3.70 -5.21
N ARG A 49 20.07 -3.67 -4.46
CA ARG A 49 18.75 -4.11 -4.92
C ARG A 49 17.63 -3.55 -4.06
N ALA A 50 16.41 -3.47 -4.63
CA ALA A 50 15.21 -3.27 -3.83
C ALA A 50 14.94 -4.50 -2.95
N ALA A 51 14.70 -4.25 -1.67
CA ALA A 51 14.29 -5.27 -0.71
C ALA A 51 13.27 -4.67 0.27
N TYR A 52 12.28 -5.48 0.65
CA TYR A 52 11.33 -5.11 1.69
C TYR A 52 12.04 -5.14 3.06
N SER A 53 11.80 -4.13 3.90
CA SER A 53 12.39 -4.04 5.23
C SER A 53 11.50 -3.26 6.18
N ASP A 54 10.90 -3.97 7.14
CA ASP A 54 10.16 -3.34 8.24
C ASP A 54 11.07 -2.43 9.09
N LEU A 55 12.33 -2.84 9.31
CA LEU A 55 13.33 -2.02 10.02
C LEU A 55 13.55 -0.67 9.33
N GLY A 56 13.49 -0.64 7.99
CA GLY A 56 13.57 0.60 7.22
C GLY A 56 12.39 1.55 7.51
N PHE A 57 11.18 1.03 7.68
CA PHE A 57 10.01 1.84 8.05
C PHE A 57 10.04 2.29 9.51
N ILE A 58 10.59 1.48 10.43
CA ILE A 58 10.82 1.89 11.81
C ILE A 58 11.80 3.08 11.86
N LEU A 59 12.92 2.98 11.15
CA LEU A 59 13.90 4.07 11.01
C LEU A 59 13.26 5.33 10.41
N LEU A 60 12.43 5.18 9.38
CA LEU A 60 11.69 6.30 8.79
C LEU A 60 10.74 6.94 9.82
N GLY A 61 10.02 6.15 10.61
CA GLY A 61 9.19 6.64 11.71
C GLY A 61 9.99 7.47 12.70
N PHE A 62 11.11 6.95 13.22
CA PHE A 62 11.98 7.67 14.16
C PHE A 62 12.59 8.94 13.56
N ALA A 63 12.90 8.94 12.26
CA ALA A 63 13.38 10.12 11.56
C ALA A 63 12.29 11.20 11.49
N LEU A 64 11.06 10.82 11.13
CA LEU A 64 9.92 11.73 11.09
C LEU A 64 9.61 12.33 12.46
N GLU A 65 9.62 11.54 13.52
CA GLU A 65 9.44 12.02 14.89
C GLU A 65 10.53 13.03 15.27
N ASN A 66 11.79 12.73 14.95
CA ASN A 66 12.90 13.62 15.25
C ASN A 66 12.86 14.94 14.45
N ILE A 67 12.44 14.88 13.18
CA ILE A 67 12.32 16.07 12.31
C ILE A 67 11.18 16.98 12.78
N THR A 68 10.07 16.40 13.22
CA THR A 68 8.85 17.14 13.52
C THR A 68 8.66 17.48 14.99
N GLY A 69 9.32 16.75 15.89
CA GLY A 69 9.08 16.81 17.33
C GLY A 69 7.73 16.22 17.78
N MET A 70 6.99 15.58 16.87
CA MET A 70 5.70 14.94 17.13
C MET A 70 5.87 13.42 17.20
N SER A 71 5.03 12.74 17.97
CA SER A 71 4.93 11.27 17.89
C SER A 71 4.43 10.84 16.52
N TYR A 72 4.78 9.63 16.09
CA TYR A 72 4.36 9.12 14.78
C TYR A 72 2.83 9.11 14.62
N GLY A 73 2.08 8.84 15.69
CA GLY A 73 0.61 8.90 15.69
C GLY A 73 0.05 10.30 15.48
N GLU A 74 0.68 11.32 16.07
CA GLU A 74 0.33 12.71 15.83
C GLU A 74 0.60 13.12 14.38
N ILE A 75 1.72 12.65 13.80
CA ILE A 75 2.05 12.91 12.39
C ILE A 75 0.95 12.32 11.49
N ILE A 76 0.58 11.05 11.67
CA ILE A 76 -0.49 10.41 10.90
C ILE A 76 -1.82 11.16 11.08
N SER A 77 -2.17 11.49 12.32
CA SER A 77 -3.41 12.21 12.63
C SER A 77 -3.48 13.57 11.92
N GLN A 78 -2.42 14.38 12.02
CA GLN A 78 -2.40 15.75 11.51
C GLN A 78 -2.21 15.81 9.99
N GLN A 79 -1.35 14.96 9.44
CA GLN A 79 -0.95 15.03 8.02
C GLN A 79 -1.80 14.14 7.11
N ILE A 80 -2.49 13.13 7.65
CA ILE A 80 -3.23 12.15 6.84
C ILE A 80 -4.68 12.02 7.30
N SER A 81 -4.93 11.61 8.54
CA SER A 81 -6.28 11.23 8.99
C SER A 81 -7.25 12.42 9.02
N LYS A 82 -6.85 13.54 9.63
CA LYS A 82 -7.69 14.75 9.69
C LYS A 82 -7.96 15.35 8.30
N PRO A 83 -6.96 15.58 7.42
CA PRO A 83 -7.21 16.11 6.09
C PRO A 83 -8.12 15.25 5.21
N LEU A 84 -8.10 13.93 5.42
CA LEU A 84 -8.93 12.98 4.66
C LEU A 84 -10.22 12.57 5.38
N ASN A 85 -10.46 13.10 6.58
CA ASN A 85 -11.58 12.74 7.43
C ASN A 85 -11.70 11.22 7.66
N LEU A 86 -10.57 10.58 8.01
CA LEU A 86 -10.51 9.17 8.35
C LEU A 86 -10.91 9.01 9.83
N SER A 87 -11.97 8.26 10.11
CA SER A 87 -12.60 8.18 11.45
C SER A 87 -12.16 6.98 12.29
N SER A 88 -11.32 6.10 11.75
CA SER A 88 -10.79 4.90 12.41
C SER A 88 -9.26 4.88 12.47
N VAL A 89 -8.58 5.72 11.68
CA VAL A 89 -7.11 5.81 11.62
C VAL A 89 -6.59 6.81 12.66
N PHE A 90 -6.73 6.46 13.95
CA PHE A 90 -6.35 7.37 15.03
C PHE A 90 -5.34 6.80 16.03
N GLY A 91 -4.93 5.54 15.90
CA GLY A 91 -3.99 4.98 16.86
C GLY A 91 -3.43 3.63 16.47
N PHE A 92 -2.32 3.31 17.12
CA PHE A 92 -1.63 2.02 17.06
C PHE A 92 -2.20 1.00 18.06
N LYS A 93 -3.37 1.33 18.63
CA LYS A 93 -4.10 0.52 19.59
C LYS A 93 -5.59 0.68 19.32
N LEU A 94 -6.29 -0.45 19.26
CA LEU A 94 -7.74 -0.44 19.13
C LEU A 94 -8.36 -0.12 20.49
N GLU A 95 -9.07 1.00 20.59
CA GLU A 95 -9.74 1.39 21.84
C GLU A 95 -11.02 0.59 22.10
N ASP A 96 -11.68 0.12 21.04
CA ASP A 96 -12.96 -0.58 21.09
C ASP A 96 -12.96 -1.79 20.14
N VAL A 97 -12.71 -2.97 20.73
CA VAL A 97 -12.66 -4.26 20.04
C VAL A 97 -13.97 -4.60 19.32
N SER A 98 -15.12 -4.10 19.79
CA SER A 98 -16.42 -4.42 19.18
C SER A 98 -16.55 -3.91 17.74
N LYS A 99 -15.70 -2.97 17.33
CA LYS A 99 -15.68 -2.38 15.98
C LYS A 99 -14.78 -3.12 14.99
N SER A 100 -14.13 -4.20 15.43
CA SER A 100 -13.21 -4.98 14.61
C SER A 100 -13.84 -6.27 14.07
N ILE A 101 -13.26 -6.78 12.99
CA ILE A 101 -13.61 -8.10 12.47
C ILE A 101 -12.80 -9.13 13.21
N LEU A 102 -13.44 -10.02 13.97
CA LEU A 102 -12.79 -11.11 14.70
C LEU A 102 -12.76 -12.40 13.86
N PRO A 103 -11.61 -12.82 13.31
CA PRO A 103 -11.54 -14.04 12.52
C PRO A 103 -11.48 -15.34 13.35
N ILE A 104 -11.28 -15.25 14.66
CA ILE A 104 -11.17 -16.40 15.57
C ILE A 104 -12.09 -16.16 16.77
N GLU A 105 -12.79 -17.22 17.21
CA GLU A 105 -13.59 -17.21 18.44
C GLU A 105 -12.67 -16.99 19.65
N GLY A 106 -12.89 -15.88 20.39
CA GLY A 106 -11.97 -15.41 21.45
C GLY A 106 -10.98 -14.32 21.01
N GLY A 107 -11.00 -13.92 19.73
CA GLY A 107 -10.19 -12.84 19.19
C GLY A 107 -8.77 -13.26 18.78
N SER A 108 -8.00 -12.30 18.25
CA SER A 108 -6.60 -12.49 17.90
C SER A 108 -5.71 -11.65 18.80
N GLN A 109 -4.60 -12.22 19.30
CA GLN A 109 -3.61 -11.49 20.11
C GLN A 109 -3.08 -10.22 19.41
N TRP A 110 -3.19 -10.16 18.08
CA TRP A 110 -2.74 -9.04 17.25
C TRP A 110 -3.63 -7.80 17.34
N MET A 111 -4.79 -7.88 17.97
CA MET A 111 -5.77 -6.78 17.95
C MET A 111 -5.64 -5.76 19.07
N GLU A 112 -5.21 -6.22 20.25
CA GLU A 112 -5.01 -5.37 21.42
C GLU A 112 -3.53 -5.01 21.60
N ARG A 113 -2.69 -5.45 20.65
CA ARG A 113 -1.25 -5.34 20.74
C ARG A 113 -0.81 -3.91 20.50
N ASP A 114 -0.02 -3.40 21.45
CA ASP A 114 0.80 -2.23 21.21
C ASP A 114 2.00 -2.63 20.33
N PHE A 115 2.07 -2.04 19.13
CA PHE A 115 3.17 -2.30 18.20
C PHE A 115 4.46 -1.57 18.60
N GLY A 116 4.43 -0.62 19.53
CA GLY A 116 5.61 0.12 19.97
C GLY A 116 6.43 0.68 18.80
N ASN A 117 7.71 0.33 18.71
CA ASN A 117 8.58 0.72 17.60
C ASN A 117 8.09 0.23 16.21
N TYR A 118 7.28 -0.82 16.14
CA TYR A 118 6.67 -1.33 14.90
C TYR A 118 5.45 -0.52 14.42
N ALA A 119 5.04 0.50 15.17
CA ALA A 119 3.92 1.37 14.80
C ALA A 119 4.04 1.89 13.36
N ALA A 120 5.23 2.32 12.95
CA ALA A 120 5.49 2.87 11.62
C ALA A 120 5.39 1.87 10.47
N THR A 121 5.47 0.56 10.75
CA THR A 121 5.44 -0.48 9.71
C THR A 121 4.12 -1.24 9.66
N ALA A 122 3.50 -1.54 10.80
CA ALA A 122 2.38 -2.48 10.88
C ALA A 122 1.24 -2.06 11.82
N GLY A 123 1.38 -0.97 12.57
CA GLY A 123 0.48 -0.73 13.70
C GLY A 123 -0.82 0.03 13.36
N LEU A 124 -1.04 0.47 12.12
CA LEU A 124 -2.25 1.24 11.79
C LEU A 124 -3.47 0.33 11.65
N TYR A 125 -4.51 0.62 12.43
CA TYR A 125 -5.85 0.07 12.21
C TYR A 125 -6.65 0.99 11.28
N ALA A 126 -7.38 0.40 10.35
CA ALA A 126 -8.25 1.12 9.42
C ALA A 126 -9.47 0.28 9.02
N THR A 127 -10.60 0.96 8.81
CA THR A 127 -11.78 0.36 8.17
C THR A 127 -11.63 0.35 6.64
N PRO A 128 -12.34 -0.55 5.93
CA PRO A 128 -12.37 -0.53 4.46
C PRO A 128 -12.83 0.82 3.87
N ASP A 129 -13.76 1.50 4.56
CA ASP A 129 -14.27 2.83 4.16
C ASP A 129 -13.17 3.91 4.27
N ASP A 130 -12.39 3.90 5.35
CA ASP A 130 -11.25 4.82 5.49
C ASP A 130 -10.12 4.52 4.50
N LEU A 131 -9.80 3.25 4.25
CA LEU A 131 -8.84 2.90 3.20
C LEU A 131 -9.34 3.36 1.82
N SER A 132 -10.64 3.26 1.56
CA SER A 132 -11.26 3.78 0.33
C SER A 132 -11.23 5.31 0.25
N ARG A 133 -11.36 6.01 1.38
CA ARG A 133 -11.14 7.48 1.45
C ARG A 133 -9.68 7.82 1.20
N PHE A 134 -8.74 7.06 1.76
CA PHE A 134 -7.31 7.24 1.55
C PHE A 134 -6.93 7.09 0.08
N VAL A 135 -7.34 5.98 -0.55
CA VAL A 135 -7.15 5.72 -1.99
C VAL A 135 -7.70 6.87 -2.84
N ARG A 136 -8.93 7.32 -2.58
CA ARG A 136 -9.51 8.48 -3.28
C ARG A 136 -8.74 9.77 -3.00
N GLY A 137 -8.24 9.96 -1.79
CA GLY A 137 -7.44 11.12 -1.39
C GLY A 137 -6.11 11.21 -2.14
N VAL A 138 -5.48 10.07 -2.41
CA VAL A 138 -4.27 9.99 -3.25
C VAL A 138 -4.61 10.39 -4.69
N LEU A 139 -5.60 9.73 -5.29
CA LEU A 139 -6.00 9.96 -6.69
C LEU A 139 -6.49 11.40 -6.94
N SER A 140 -7.22 11.98 -5.99
CA SER A 140 -7.71 13.37 -6.07
C SER A 140 -6.71 14.42 -5.56
N HIS A 141 -5.45 14.05 -5.31
CA HIS A 141 -4.38 14.97 -4.92
C HIS A 141 -4.71 15.81 -3.66
N LYS A 142 -5.39 15.23 -2.67
CA LYS A 142 -5.81 15.95 -1.46
C LYS A 142 -4.66 16.26 -0.50
N LEU A 143 -3.65 15.39 -0.44
CA LEU A 143 -2.52 15.52 0.49
C LEU A 143 -1.29 16.17 -0.16
N LEU A 144 -1.11 15.97 -1.46
CA LEU A 144 0.02 16.46 -2.24
C LEU A 144 -0.52 17.14 -3.50
N THR A 145 0.17 18.15 -4.01
CA THR A 145 -0.15 18.73 -5.33
C THR A 145 -0.06 17.67 -6.43
N GLY A 146 -0.84 17.80 -7.50
CA GLY A 146 -0.82 16.90 -8.67
C GLY A 146 0.58 16.43 -9.09
N PRO A 147 1.52 17.34 -9.42
CA PRO A 147 2.88 16.96 -9.82
C PRO A 147 3.66 16.16 -8.78
N LYS A 148 3.43 16.41 -7.48
CA LYS A 148 4.07 15.67 -6.39
C LYS A 148 3.46 14.28 -6.25
N THR A 149 2.14 14.14 -6.37
CA THR A 149 1.48 12.84 -6.39
C THR A 149 1.93 12.01 -7.58
N ASP A 150 2.00 12.61 -8.77
CA ASP A 150 2.39 11.92 -10.00
C ASP A 150 3.85 11.44 -9.94
N THR A 151 4.72 12.25 -9.34
CA THR A 151 6.12 11.89 -9.06
C THR A 151 6.20 10.76 -8.03
N TRP A 152 5.37 10.83 -6.97
CA TRP A 152 5.31 9.82 -5.92
C TRP A 152 4.81 8.46 -6.42
N LEU A 153 3.94 8.47 -7.43
CA LEU A 153 3.44 7.30 -8.15
C LEU A 153 4.36 6.88 -9.32
N GLN A 154 5.63 7.28 -9.35
CA GLN A 154 6.60 6.71 -10.29
C GLN A 154 7.32 5.49 -9.69
N PRO A 155 7.72 4.51 -10.53
CA PRO A 155 8.69 3.50 -10.12
C PRO A 155 10.01 4.15 -9.68
N ALA A 156 10.56 3.69 -8.55
CA ALA A 156 11.89 4.08 -8.08
C ALA A 156 12.98 3.14 -8.64
N THR A 157 12.67 1.85 -8.80
CA THR A 157 13.58 0.87 -9.41
C THR A 157 12.82 -0.31 -10.01
N PHE A 158 13.41 -0.92 -11.04
CA PHE A 158 12.93 -2.17 -11.59
C PHE A 158 13.35 -3.37 -10.74
N THR A 159 12.59 -4.46 -10.87
CA THR A 159 12.99 -5.77 -10.37
C THR A 159 13.59 -6.60 -11.51
N SER A 160 14.01 -7.84 -11.24
CA SER A 160 14.41 -8.78 -12.29
C SER A 160 13.25 -9.22 -13.19
N SER A 161 12.00 -8.93 -12.81
CA SER A 161 10.81 -9.24 -13.58
C SER A 161 10.38 -8.03 -14.42
N LEU A 162 10.11 -8.27 -15.71
CA LEU A 162 9.54 -7.28 -16.64
C LEU A 162 8.14 -6.78 -16.23
N TYR A 163 7.52 -7.45 -15.25
CA TYR A 163 6.14 -7.23 -14.83
C TYR A 163 6.02 -6.64 -13.44
N SER A 164 7.15 -6.27 -12.82
CA SER A 164 7.16 -5.69 -11.48
C SER A 164 8.24 -4.64 -11.30
N SER A 165 7.88 -3.57 -10.61
CA SER A 165 8.78 -2.52 -10.17
C SER A 165 8.42 -2.09 -8.75
N VAL A 166 9.34 -1.36 -8.10
CA VAL A 166 9.17 -0.88 -6.74
C VAL A 166 9.21 0.65 -6.76
N GLY A 167 8.21 1.29 -6.18
CA GLY A 167 8.12 2.73 -5.95
C GLY A 167 8.40 3.09 -4.49
N MET A 168 7.90 4.24 -4.04
CA MET A 168 8.09 4.74 -2.68
C MET A 168 6.74 4.85 -1.93
N PRO A 169 6.13 3.79 -1.39
CA PRO A 169 6.63 2.43 -1.21
C PRO A 169 5.88 1.38 -2.05
N TRP A 170 5.45 1.77 -3.26
CA TRP A 170 4.52 1.00 -4.07
C TRP A 170 5.11 -0.33 -4.59
N GLU A 171 4.37 -1.41 -4.41
CA GLU A 171 4.50 -2.65 -5.18
C GLU A 171 3.75 -2.46 -6.51
N ILE A 172 4.48 -2.28 -7.60
CA ILE A 172 3.89 -1.92 -8.90
C ILE A 172 3.89 -3.13 -9.81
N TYR A 173 2.70 -3.60 -10.18
CA TYR A 173 2.50 -4.74 -11.07
C TYR A 173 2.02 -4.31 -12.44
N ARG A 174 2.72 -4.78 -13.48
CA ARG A 174 2.35 -4.55 -14.87
C ARG A 174 1.56 -5.73 -15.41
N THR A 175 0.32 -5.47 -15.79
CA THR A 175 -0.59 -6.49 -16.32
C THR A 175 -0.15 -7.01 -17.68
N LYS A 176 -0.53 -8.26 -17.98
CA LYS A 176 -0.30 -8.91 -19.27
C LYS A 176 -1.63 -9.13 -19.98
N SER A 177 -1.78 -8.52 -21.16
CA SER A 177 -2.87 -8.86 -22.09
C SER A 177 -4.29 -8.82 -21.49
N LEU A 178 -4.55 -7.89 -20.57
CA LEU A 178 -5.90 -7.68 -20.02
C LEU A 178 -6.75 -6.76 -20.91
N THR A 179 -6.13 -6.08 -21.85
CA THR A 179 -6.78 -5.20 -22.84
C THR A 179 -6.76 -5.88 -24.21
N PRO A 180 -7.73 -5.62 -25.11
CA PRO A 180 -7.72 -6.25 -26.44
C PRO A 180 -6.53 -5.89 -27.33
N SER A 181 -5.89 -4.74 -27.08
CA SER A 181 -4.65 -4.35 -27.75
C SER A 181 -3.39 -4.94 -27.09
N ALA A 182 -3.55 -5.74 -26.05
CA ALA A 182 -2.49 -6.24 -25.19
C ALA A 182 -1.57 -5.16 -24.59
N ARG A 183 -2.05 -3.90 -24.50
CA ARG A 183 -1.29 -2.83 -23.84
C ARG A 183 -1.16 -3.13 -22.35
N PRO A 184 0.01 -2.86 -21.75
CA PRO A 184 0.19 -2.98 -20.31
C PRO A 184 -0.63 -1.92 -19.57
N VAL A 185 -1.14 -2.30 -18.42
CA VAL A 185 -1.70 -1.39 -17.41
C VAL A 185 -0.95 -1.64 -16.11
N ASP A 186 -0.42 -0.57 -15.50
CA ASP A 186 0.31 -0.63 -14.25
C ASP A 186 -0.66 -0.44 -13.07
N VAL A 187 -0.56 -1.35 -12.10
CA VAL A 187 -1.37 -1.36 -10.87
C VAL A 187 -0.42 -1.10 -9.71
N TYR A 188 -0.64 0.01 -9.02
CA TYR A 188 0.17 0.46 -7.88
C TYR A 188 -0.47 -0.05 -6.62
N THR A 189 0.23 -0.92 -5.89
CA THR A 189 -0.35 -1.63 -4.76
C THR A 189 0.53 -1.49 -3.53
N LYS A 190 -0.07 -1.73 -2.36
CA LYS A 190 0.69 -2.09 -1.17
C LYS A 190 -0.07 -3.16 -0.41
N SER A 191 0.64 -4.25 -0.13
CA SER A 191 0.18 -5.32 0.73
C SER A 191 0.38 -4.98 2.21
N GLY A 192 -0.49 -5.49 3.07
CA GLY A 192 -0.33 -5.54 4.51
C GLY A 192 -0.73 -6.91 5.03
N ASP A 193 0.05 -7.45 5.96
CA ASP A 193 -0.18 -8.76 6.57
C ASP A 193 0.30 -8.73 8.03
N VAL A 194 -0.63 -9.01 8.95
CA VAL A 194 -0.33 -9.14 10.38
C VAL A 194 -1.19 -10.25 10.97
N GLY A 195 -0.56 -11.38 11.29
CA GLY A 195 -1.19 -12.52 11.93
C GLY A 195 -2.27 -13.15 11.04
N VAL A 196 -3.53 -12.81 11.30
CA VAL A 196 -4.72 -13.33 10.59
C VAL A 196 -5.46 -12.24 9.82
N TYR A 197 -4.83 -11.07 9.66
CA TYR A 197 -5.36 -9.95 8.91
C TYR A 197 -4.50 -9.69 7.69
N ALA A 198 -5.15 -9.49 6.55
CA ALA A 198 -4.48 -9.06 5.34
C ALA A 198 -5.25 -7.91 4.68
N ALA A 199 -4.50 -7.00 4.07
CA ALA A 199 -5.06 -5.89 3.34
C ALA A 199 -4.27 -5.62 2.05
N TYR A 200 -4.98 -5.11 1.04
CA TYR A 200 -4.39 -4.46 -0.12
C TYR A 200 -5.07 -3.14 -0.36
N ILE A 201 -4.28 -2.14 -0.72
CA ILE A 201 -4.75 -1.01 -1.53
C ILE A 201 -4.22 -1.19 -2.95
N ALA A 202 -5.02 -0.79 -3.94
CA ALA A 202 -4.65 -0.78 -5.33
C ALA A 202 -5.11 0.51 -6.00
N LEU A 203 -4.22 1.15 -6.75
CA LEU A 203 -4.47 2.32 -7.57
C LEU A 203 -4.17 1.98 -9.03
N ILE A 204 -5.02 2.46 -9.94
CA ILE A 204 -4.81 2.42 -11.38
C ILE A 204 -4.96 3.85 -11.89
N PRO A 205 -3.89 4.68 -11.76
CA PRO A 205 -3.95 6.11 -12.05
C PRO A 205 -4.43 6.43 -13.47
N GLU A 206 -4.12 5.56 -14.44
CA GLU A 206 -4.56 5.72 -15.84
C GLU A 206 -6.09 5.83 -15.98
N TYR A 207 -6.85 5.20 -15.09
CA TYR A 207 -8.31 5.26 -15.08
C TYR A 207 -8.89 6.10 -13.94
N ASP A 208 -8.06 6.74 -13.11
CA ASP A 208 -8.48 7.43 -11.90
C ASP A 208 -9.34 6.55 -10.96
N VAL A 209 -8.99 5.27 -10.86
CA VAL A 209 -9.70 4.27 -10.05
C VAL A 209 -8.75 3.61 -9.06
N GLY A 210 -9.25 3.35 -7.87
CA GLY A 210 -8.59 2.47 -6.92
C GLY A 210 -9.60 1.67 -6.12
N PHE A 211 -9.12 0.59 -5.50
CA PHE A 211 -9.93 -0.30 -4.68
C PHE A 211 -9.11 -0.83 -3.51
N THR A 212 -9.80 -1.36 -2.51
CA THR A 212 -9.20 -1.94 -1.32
C THR A 212 -9.73 -3.35 -1.12
N ILE A 213 -8.89 -4.22 -0.58
CA ILE A 213 -9.25 -5.59 -0.20
C ILE A 213 -8.85 -5.74 1.26
N ASN A 214 -9.77 -6.23 2.07
CA ASN A 214 -9.56 -6.51 3.48
C ASN A 214 -10.05 -7.92 3.77
N ALA A 215 -9.21 -8.74 4.37
CA ALA A 215 -9.51 -10.11 4.72
C ALA A 215 -9.06 -10.37 6.17
N ALA A 216 -9.85 -11.18 6.87
CA ALA A 216 -9.53 -11.69 8.19
C ALA A 216 -9.81 -13.20 8.22
N GLY A 217 -8.85 -13.99 8.71
CA GLY A 217 -8.92 -15.45 8.69
C GLY A 217 -7.55 -16.09 8.56
N ALA A 218 -7.49 -17.41 8.79
CA ALA A 218 -6.24 -18.18 8.65
C ALA A 218 -5.61 -18.05 7.26
N ASP A 219 -6.43 -17.92 6.22
CA ASP A 219 -5.99 -17.79 4.82
C ASP A 219 -6.00 -16.35 4.29
N ALA A 220 -6.17 -15.34 5.15
CA ALA A 220 -6.40 -13.94 4.74
C ALA A 220 -5.35 -13.43 3.74
N TYR A 221 -4.07 -13.72 3.97
CA TYR A 221 -2.99 -13.32 3.07
C TYR A 221 -3.11 -13.94 1.67
N ILE A 222 -3.33 -15.26 1.59
CA ILE A 222 -3.47 -15.97 0.32
C ILE A 222 -4.74 -15.51 -0.41
N THR A 223 -5.86 -15.40 0.32
CA THR A 223 -7.14 -14.94 -0.23
C THR A 223 -7.06 -13.52 -0.76
N SER A 224 -6.46 -12.59 -0.02
CA SER A 224 -6.36 -11.19 -0.45
C SER A 224 -5.50 -11.04 -1.71
N ARG A 225 -4.42 -11.83 -1.84
CA ARG A 225 -3.62 -11.89 -3.08
C ARG A 225 -4.37 -12.45 -4.27
N ALA A 226 -5.15 -13.52 -4.07
CA ALA A 226 -5.98 -14.08 -5.12
C ALA A 226 -7.06 -13.06 -5.58
N LEU A 227 -7.70 -12.38 -4.63
CA LEU A 227 -8.66 -11.33 -4.90
C LEU A 227 -8.03 -10.14 -5.64
N LEU A 228 -6.80 -9.74 -5.32
CA LEU A 228 -6.11 -8.67 -6.06
C LEU A 228 -6.01 -9.01 -7.56
N ASN A 229 -5.65 -10.25 -7.89
CA ASN A 229 -5.55 -10.70 -9.27
C ASN A 229 -6.91 -10.67 -9.98
N GLU A 230 -7.95 -11.22 -9.36
CA GLU A 230 -9.29 -11.25 -9.97
C GLU A 230 -9.92 -9.86 -10.09
N MET A 231 -9.81 -9.03 -9.05
CA MET A 231 -10.27 -7.65 -9.07
C MET A 231 -9.54 -6.84 -10.14
N THR A 232 -8.22 -6.99 -10.26
CA THR A 232 -7.44 -6.33 -11.31
C THR A 232 -7.95 -6.70 -12.70
N LYS A 233 -8.21 -7.98 -12.97
CA LYS A 233 -8.77 -8.43 -14.26
C LYS A 233 -10.11 -7.76 -14.55
N ILE A 234 -11.05 -7.85 -13.60
CA ILE A 234 -12.40 -7.32 -13.75
C ILE A 234 -12.37 -5.81 -13.96
N VAL A 235 -11.64 -5.08 -13.12
CA VAL A 235 -11.57 -3.63 -13.14
C VAL A 235 -10.87 -3.14 -14.42
N VAL A 236 -9.70 -3.69 -14.77
CA VAL A 236 -8.97 -3.27 -15.97
C VAL A 236 -9.77 -3.54 -17.24
N GLN A 237 -10.38 -4.73 -17.37
CA GLN A 237 -11.18 -5.07 -18.54
C GLN A 237 -12.42 -4.19 -18.66
N GLY A 238 -13.14 -4.00 -17.55
CA GLY A 238 -14.34 -3.17 -17.52
C GLY A 238 -14.05 -1.70 -17.84
N LEU A 239 -13.00 -1.13 -17.27
CA LEU A 239 -12.61 0.26 -17.50
C LEU A 239 -12.04 0.47 -18.91
N ASP A 240 -11.25 -0.47 -19.43
CA ASP A 240 -10.75 -0.39 -20.81
C ASP A 240 -11.91 -0.45 -21.82
N GLN A 241 -12.91 -1.30 -21.59
CA GLN A 241 -14.12 -1.35 -22.41
C GLN A 241 -14.89 -0.03 -22.35
N LEU A 242 -15.13 0.49 -21.15
CA LEU A 242 -15.84 1.75 -20.94
C LEU A 242 -15.12 2.93 -21.61
N ALA A 243 -13.80 3.04 -21.42
CA ALA A 243 -12.98 4.09 -22.02
C ALA A 243 -13.06 4.04 -23.55
N ARG A 244 -13.01 2.85 -24.15
CA ARG A 244 -13.17 2.69 -25.61
C ARG A 244 -14.56 3.07 -26.11
N SER A 245 -15.62 2.68 -25.40
CA SER A 245 -16.99 3.07 -25.75
C SER A 245 -17.19 4.59 -25.67
N GLN A 246 -16.66 5.24 -24.63
CA GLN A 246 -16.70 6.70 -24.47
C GLN A 246 -15.87 7.43 -25.53
N ALA A 247 -14.70 6.91 -25.87
CA ALA A 247 -13.89 7.45 -26.96
C ALA A 247 -14.67 7.39 -28.29
N GLN A 248 -15.26 6.23 -28.62
CA GLN A 248 -16.04 6.07 -29.84
C GLN A 248 -17.21 7.06 -29.92
N SER A 249 -18.00 7.23 -28.86
CA SER A 249 -19.12 8.18 -28.85
C SER A 249 -18.65 9.64 -28.99
N SER A 250 -17.55 10.01 -28.33
CA SER A 250 -16.98 11.35 -28.38
C SER A 250 -16.36 11.67 -29.75
N PHE A 251 -15.71 10.71 -30.40
CA PHE A 251 -15.14 10.89 -31.74
C PHE A 251 -16.20 10.89 -32.85
N VAL A 252 -17.26 10.09 -32.72
CA VAL A 252 -18.39 10.09 -33.67
C VAL A 252 -19.15 11.42 -33.61
N THR A 253 -19.49 11.89 -32.41
CA THR A 253 -20.17 13.18 -32.22
C THR A 253 -19.33 14.37 -32.71
N THR A 254 -18.00 14.35 -32.51
CA THR A 254 -17.11 15.41 -33.03
C THR A 254 -17.05 15.40 -34.56
N LYS A 255 -17.10 14.21 -35.19
CA LYS A 255 -17.13 14.08 -36.64
C LYS A 255 -18.45 14.64 -37.19
N GLU A 256 -19.59 14.28 -36.61
CA GLU A 256 -20.91 14.82 -37.00
C GLU A 256 -21.00 16.34 -36.80
N ARG A 257 -20.43 16.87 -35.70
CA ARG A 257 -20.37 18.32 -35.44
C ARG A 257 -19.48 19.07 -36.44
N ARG A 258 -18.44 18.42 -36.99
CA ARG A 258 -17.64 18.97 -38.11
C ARG A 258 -18.35 18.85 -39.45
N VAL A 259 -19.18 17.82 -39.67
CA VAL A 259 -20.00 17.72 -40.89
C VAL A 259 -21.13 18.76 -40.89
N GLY A 260 -21.64 19.17 -39.72
CA GLY A 260 -22.67 20.21 -39.59
C GLY A 260 -22.19 21.67 -39.63
N LEU A 261 -20.89 21.93 -39.75
CA LEU A 261 -20.31 23.29 -39.66
C LEU A 261 -19.30 23.62 -40.78
N ALA A 262 -19.38 22.95 -41.94
CA ALA A 262 -18.55 23.34 -43.08
C ALA A 262 -19.27 24.38 -43.96
N PRO A 263 -18.94 25.69 -43.89
CA PRO A 263 -18.95 26.51 -45.08
C PRO A 263 -17.76 26.08 -45.95
N GLU A 264 -17.97 25.98 -47.25
CA GLU A 264 -16.96 25.61 -48.22
C GLU A 264 -15.69 26.47 -48.07
N GLY A 265 -14.54 25.81 -47.93
CA GLY A 265 -13.25 26.36 -48.34
C GLY A 265 -12.38 27.02 -47.26
N VAL A 266 -11.82 26.24 -46.32
CA VAL A 266 -10.48 26.54 -45.76
C VAL A 266 -9.78 25.22 -45.39
N ARG A 267 -8.59 24.96 -45.96
CA ARG A 267 -7.74 23.83 -45.56
C ARG A 267 -7.00 24.16 -44.25
N PRO A 268 -6.95 23.28 -43.24
CA PRO A 268 -6.12 23.52 -42.07
C PRO A 268 -4.65 23.23 -42.39
N VAL A 269 -3.80 24.22 -42.16
CA VAL A 269 -2.35 24.06 -42.08
C VAL A 269 -2.02 23.63 -40.65
N CYS A 270 -1.45 22.44 -40.47
CA CYS A 270 -0.86 22.04 -39.20
C CYS A 270 0.53 22.66 -39.08
N THR A 271 0.71 23.63 -38.19
CA THR A 271 2.04 24.03 -37.70
C THR A 271 2.23 23.51 -36.29
N ALA A 272 3.23 22.63 -36.13
CA ALA A 272 3.73 22.21 -34.83
C ALA A 272 4.50 23.36 -34.17
N LYS A 273 4.30 23.54 -32.87
CA LYS A 273 5.28 24.13 -31.95
C LYS A 273 5.45 23.17 -30.78
#